data_AF-A0AA88GGJ3-F1
#
_entry.id   AF-A0AA88GGJ3-F1
#
_cell.length_a   1.000
_cell.length_b   1.000
_cell.length_c   1.000
_cell.angle_alpha   90.00
_cell.angle_beta   90.00
_cell.angle_gamma   90.00
#
_symmetry.space_group_name_H-M   'P 1'
#
loop_
_entity.id
_entity.type
_entity.pdbx_description
1 polymer ?
#
loop_
_entity_poly.entity_id
_entity_poly.type
_entity_poly.pdbx_seq_one_letter_code
_entity_poly.pdbx_strand_id
1 'polypeptide(L)'
;MSSSNQKIKLYIETKHPKYFADVLNVDINRLLVNELSKFEYLEWTMFQSFESTSLIAIRKILQDRSITPLGYVMLVDVNRTQFDTNQPYSEYLTLEGLQKAAKFGATGIGPHFSLVTKEWVEKVHANNLITHPYTFRSEPFFMNKTPFSSFKEMVTTFIEIGVDGIFTEDLVQTREILSEYQNNGIRNVIMALTIVAIVIIAIVTVASVVTACVFKRRKQGASTEHLTKGSNGKFYGVDGDGESDQARLVSNKQ
;
A
#
# COMPACT_ATOMS: atom_id res chain seq x y z
N MET A 1 0.89 28.81 10.72
CA MET A 1 -0.38 29.12 10.04
C MET A 1 -0.37 28.42 8.70
N SER A 2 -1.05 27.27 8.59
CA SER A 2 -1.09 26.53 7.33
C SER A 2 -2.17 27.12 6.42
N SER A 3 -1.72 27.71 5.33
CA SER A 3 -2.53 28.08 4.17
C SER A 3 -3.17 26.83 3.57
N SER A 4 -4.50 26.73 3.58
CA SER A 4 -5.18 26.09 2.46
C SER A 4 -6.60 26.64 2.34
N ASN A 5 -6.82 27.39 1.27
CA ASN A 5 -8.15 27.77 0.78
C ASN A 5 -8.87 26.55 0.15
N GLN A 6 -8.66 25.35 0.71
CA GLN A 6 -9.10 24.10 0.14
C GLN A 6 -10.40 23.70 0.82
N LYS A 7 -11.47 23.60 0.02
CA LYS A 7 -12.81 23.25 0.50
C LYS A 7 -12.75 21.93 1.26
N ILE A 8 -13.24 21.93 2.50
CA ILE A 8 -13.30 20.72 3.33
C ILE A 8 -14.23 19.72 2.65
N LYS A 9 -13.75 18.49 2.43
CA LYS A 9 -14.53 17.41 1.85
C LYS A 9 -15.53 16.88 2.89
N LEU A 10 -16.73 16.55 2.45
CA LEU A 10 -17.78 16.03 3.32
C LEU A 10 -17.90 14.51 3.18
N TYR A 11 -18.28 13.85 4.26
CA TYR A 11 -18.58 12.42 4.28
C TYR A 11 -19.92 12.24 5.01
N ILE A 12 -20.99 12.04 4.24
CA ILE A 12 -22.37 12.17 4.77
C ILE A 12 -23.09 10.82 4.68
N GLU A 13 -23.70 10.43 5.80
CA GLU A 13 -24.52 9.24 5.88
C GLU A 13 -26.02 9.57 5.80
N THR A 14 -26.78 8.86 4.95
CA THR A 14 -28.25 8.84 5.05
C THR A 14 -28.70 7.75 6.01
N LYS A 15 -29.34 8.15 7.12
CA LYS A 15 -29.86 7.25 8.17
C LYS A 15 -31.28 6.77 7.83
N HIS A 16 -31.44 5.46 7.67
CA HIS A 16 -32.73 4.79 7.45
C HIS A 16 -33.60 5.33 6.30
N PRO A 17 -33.07 5.56 5.09
CA PRO A 17 -33.82 6.18 3.99
C PRO A 17 -35.13 5.49 3.64
N LYS A 18 -35.20 4.15 3.65
CA LYS A 18 -36.47 3.44 3.40
C LYS A 18 -37.52 3.70 4.47
N TYR A 19 -37.14 3.80 5.75
CA TYR A 19 -38.11 4.16 6.80
C TYR A 19 -38.70 5.55 6.54
N PHE A 20 -37.87 6.54 6.20
CA PHE A 20 -38.35 7.88 5.87
C PHE A 20 -39.27 7.86 4.65
N ALA A 21 -38.95 7.09 3.61
CA ALA A 21 -39.79 6.97 2.43
C ALA A 21 -41.14 6.31 2.75
N ASP A 22 -41.12 5.14 3.39
CA ASP A 22 -42.32 4.31 3.57
C ASP A 22 -43.24 4.81 4.69
N VAL A 23 -42.65 5.30 5.80
CA VAL A 23 -43.40 5.66 7.01
C VAL A 23 -43.68 7.15 7.07
N LEU A 24 -42.69 7.96 6.70
CA LEU A 24 -42.79 9.42 6.80
C LEU A 24 -43.15 10.08 5.47
N ASN A 25 -43.16 9.33 4.36
CA ASN A 25 -43.35 9.86 3.00
C ASN A 25 -42.33 10.97 2.65
N VAL A 26 -41.08 10.76 3.04
CA VAL A 26 -39.96 11.70 2.82
C VAL A 26 -38.82 11.02 2.07
N ASP A 27 -38.48 11.56 0.89
CA ASP A 27 -37.27 11.17 0.14
C ASP A 27 -36.04 11.93 0.68
N ILE A 28 -35.41 11.38 1.72
CA ILE A 28 -34.22 12.01 2.33
C ILE A 28 -33.03 12.09 1.38
N ASN A 29 -32.96 11.21 0.37
CA ASN A 29 -31.88 11.19 -0.61
C ASN A 29 -31.96 12.43 -1.49
N ARG A 30 -33.16 12.74 -1.99
CA ARG A 30 -33.41 13.96 -2.76
C ARG A 30 -33.28 15.22 -1.92
N LEU A 31 -33.75 15.21 -0.67
CA LEU A 31 -33.58 16.34 0.23
C LEU A 31 -32.10 16.65 0.46
N LEU A 32 -31.28 15.64 0.78
CA LEU A 32 -29.84 15.80 0.96
C LEU A 32 -29.17 16.37 -0.29
N VAL A 33 -29.44 15.79 -1.47
CA VAL A 33 -28.85 16.27 -2.73
C VAL A 33 -29.27 17.71 -3.04
N ASN A 34 -30.53 18.07 -2.80
CA ASN A 34 -31.01 19.43 -3.00
C ASN A 34 -30.35 20.42 -2.05
N GLU A 35 -30.13 20.05 -0.79
CA GLU A 35 -29.48 20.92 0.18
C GLU A 35 -28.02 21.15 -0.17
N LEU A 36 -27.25 20.09 -0.44
CA LEU A 36 -25.85 20.21 -0.86
C LEU A 36 -25.68 20.98 -2.17
N SER A 37 -26.66 20.92 -3.08
CA SER A 37 -26.66 21.70 -4.32
C SER A 37 -26.68 23.21 -4.07
N LYS A 38 -27.38 23.68 -3.03
CA LYS A 38 -27.45 25.12 -2.69
C LYS A 38 -26.10 25.69 -2.25
N PHE A 39 -25.21 24.82 -1.75
CA PHE A 39 -23.89 25.20 -1.26
C PHE A 39 -22.74 24.69 -2.16
N GLU A 40 -23.06 24.18 -3.35
CA GLU A 40 -22.09 23.66 -4.33
C GLU A 40 -21.17 22.56 -3.74
N TYR A 41 -21.71 21.70 -2.86
CA TYR A 41 -20.93 20.66 -2.17
C TYR A 41 -21.05 19.26 -2.77
N LEU A 42 -21.88 19.06 -3.80
CA LEU A 42 -22.13 17.73 -4.36
C LEU A 42 -20.85 17.04 -4.86
N GLU A 43 -19.98 17.75 -5.59
CA GLU A 43 -18.68 17.23 -6.07
C GLU A 43 -17.64 17.04 -4.95
N TRP A 44 -17.90 17.63 -3.78
CA TRP A 44 -17.01 17.62 -2.62
C TRP A 44 -17.48 16.64 -1.54
N THR A 45 -18.46 15.79 -1.84
CA THR A 45 -19.10 14.89 -0.88
C THR A 45 -18.86 13.44 -1.23
N MET A 46 -18.47 12.64 -0.24
CA MET A 46 -18.57 11.19 -0.22
C MET A 46 -19.90 10.82 0.44
N PHE A 47 -20.74 10.04 -0.23
CA PHE A 47 -22.02 9.59 0.32
C PHE A 47 -21.88 8.18 0.89
N GLN A 48 -22.48 7.91 2.05
CA GLN A 48 -22.55 6.56 2.60
C GLN A 48 -23.94 6.20 3.10
N SER A 49 -24.23 4.91 3.13
CA SER A 49 -25.45 4.40 3.72
C SER A 49 -25.32 2.91 4.03
N PHE A 50 -26.08 2.48 5.02
CA PHE A 50 -26.38 1.08 5.30
C PHE A 50 -27.42 0.48 4.34
N GLU A 51 -28.03 1.29 3.47
CA GLU A 51 -29.06 0.86 2.52
C GLU A 51 -28.56 1.07 1.09
N SER A 52 -28.29 -0.02 0.36
CA SER A 52 -27.75 0.03 -1.00
C SER A 52 -28.69 0.75 -1.97
N THR A 53 -30.01 0.65 -1.78
CA THR A 53 -30.99 1.38 -2.59
C THR A 53 -30.87 2.90 -2.43
N SER A 54 -30.41 3.37 -1.26
CA SER A 54 -30.11 4.79 -1.04
C SER A 54 -28.99 5.29 -1.94
N LEU A 55 -27.86 4.58 -1.94
CA LEU A 55 -26.70 4.94 -2.75
C LEU A 55 -27.03 4.92 -4.24
N ILE A 56 -27.80 3.93 -4.68
CA ILE A 56 -28.29 3.83 -6.07
C ILE A 56 -29.19 5.03 -6.41
N ALA A 57 -30.10 5.42 -5.51
CA ALA A 57 -30.98 6.57 -5.71
C ALA A 57 -30.22 7.89 -5.79
N ILE A 58 -29.29 8.15 -4.87
CA ILE A 58 -28.43 9.35 -4.89
C ILE A 58 -27.63 9.36 -6.19
N ARG A 59 -27.00 8.23 -6.57
CA ARG A 59 -26.24 8.13 -7.81
C ARG A 59 -27.06 8.45 -9.04
N LYS A 60 -28.29 7.94 -9.14
CA LYS A 60 -29.20 8.25 -10.24
C LYS A 60 -29.48 9.76 -10.31
N ILE A 61 -29.82 10.40 -9.18
CA ILE A 61 -30.11 11.85 -9.15
C ILE A 61 -28.89 12.66 -9.62
N LEU A 62 -27.68 12.29 -9.21
CA LEU A 62 -26.46 13.00 -9.61
C LEU A 62 -26.09 12.75 -11.07
N GLN A 63 -26.29 11.54 -11.59
CA GLN A 63 -26.12 11.21 -13.00
C GLN A 63 -27.06 12.02 -13.89
N ASP A 64 -28.34 12.12 -13.52
CA ASP A 64 -29.33 12.93 -14.24
C ASP A 64 -28.94 14.42 -14.28
N ARG A 65 -28.09 14.87 -13.33
CA ARG A 65 -27.55 16.24 -13.24
C ARG A 65 -26.13 16.39 -13.81
N SER A 66 -25.52 15.32 -14.34
CA SER A 66 -24.12 15.29 -14.79
C SER A 66 -23.10 15.70 -13.71
N ILE A 67 -23.37 15.34 -12.45
CA ILE A 67 -22.50 15.65 -11.31
C ILE A 67 -21.74 14.40 -10.86
N THR A 68 -20.44 14.52 -10.65
CA THR A 68 -19.59 13.44 -10.13
C THR A 68 -19.17 13.77 -8.69
N PRO A 69 -19.69 13.05 -7.67
CA PRO A 69 -19.26 13.24 -6.29
C PRO A 69 -17.90 12.56 -6.03
N LEU A 70 -17.37 12.70 -4.81
CA LEU A 70 -16.15 11.99 -4.41
C LEU A 70 -16.34 10.47 -4.38
N GLY A 71 -17.57 10.00 -4.16
CA GLY A 71 -17.92 8.59 -4.27
C GLY A 71 -19.11 8.17 -3.42
N TYR A 72 -19.34 6.85 -3.40
CA TYR A 72 -20.42 6.18 -2.70
C TYR A 72 -19.87 5.01 -1.88
N VAL A 73 -20.16 4.95 -0.59
CA VAL A 73 -19.62 3.91 0.31
C VAL A 73 -20.74 3.10 0.95
N MET A 74 -20.73 1.79 0.71
CA MET A 74 -21.66 0.86 1.31
C MET A 74 -21.22 0.55 2.75
N LEU A 75 -22.05 0.91 3.74
CA LEU A 75 -21.79 0.60 5.13
C LEU A 75 -22.18 -0.85 5.45
N VAL A 76 -21.37 -1.52 6.30
CA VAL A 76 -21.50 -2.95 6.59
C VAL A 76 -21.43 -3.16 8.10
N ASP A 77 -22.53 -3.62 8.70
CA ASP A 77 -22.64 -3.86 10.14
C ASP A 77 -22.48 -5.36 10.49
N VAL A 78 -22.18 -5.64 11.76
CA VAL A 78 -21.95 -7.00 12.27
C VAL A 78 -23.28 -7.71 12.51
N ASN A 79 -23.45 -8.90 11.92
CA ASN A 79 -24.60 -9.80 12.17
C ASN A 79 -25.97 -9.13 11.98
N ARG A 80 -26.10 -8.28 10.96
CA ARG A 80 -27.35 -7.59 10.61
C ARG A 80 -27.67 -7.70 9.12
N THR A 81 -28.89 -7.31 8.78
CA THR A 81 -29.37 -7.17 7.41
C THR A 81 -29.63 -5.70 7.08
N GLN A 82 -29.58 -5.38 5.79
CA GLN A 82 -30.04 -4.10 5.29
C GLN A 82 -31.54 -3.96 5.53
N PHE A 83 -31.97 -2.80 6.01
CA PHE A 83 -33.39 -2.53 6.22
C PHE A 83 -34.17 -2.47 4.89
N ASP A 84 -33.51 -2.08 3.80
CA ASP A 84 -34.15 -1.89 2.50
C ASP A 84 -34.42 -3.17 1.70
N THR A 85 -33.47 -4.09 1.72
CA THR A 85 -33.44 -5.27 0.87
C THR A 85 -33.50 -6.58 1.67
N ASN A 86 -33.41 -6.49 3.00
CA ASN A 86 -33.26 -7.62 3.92
C ASN A 86 -32.03 -8.51 3.64
N GLN A 87 -31.09 -8.03 2.83
CA GLN A 87 -29.86 -8.75 2.51
C GLN A 87 -28.88 -8.66 3.67
N PRO A 88 -28.19 -9.74 4.04
CA PRO A 88 -27.22 -9.71 5.12
C PRO A 88 -25.98 -8.89 4.72
N TYR A 89 -25.48 -8.06 5.65
CA TYR A 89 -24.28 -7.26 5.39
C TYR A 89 -23.05 -8.11 5.11
N SER A 90 -23.01 -9.34 5.64
CA SER A 90 -21.92 -10.29 5.41
C SER A 90 -21.71 -10.63 3.92
N GLU A 91 -22.69 -10.40 3.04
CA GLU A 91 -22.48 -10.54 1.59
C GLU A 91 -21.32 -9.68 1.10
N TYR A 92 -21.21 -8.43 1.58
CA TYR A 92 -20.16 -7.49 1.19
C TYR A 92 -18.77 -7.88 1.73
N LEU A 93 -18.68 -8.95 2.53
CA LEU A 93 -17.42 -9.57 2.95
C LEU A 93 -16.92 -10.65 1.97
N THR A 94 -17.72 -10.98 0.95
CA THR A 94 -17.40 -11.96 -0.09
C THR A 94 -17.00 -11.29 -1.40
N LEU A 95 -16.30 -12.02 -2.27
CA LEU A 95 -15.95 -11.53 -3.61
C LEU A 95 -17.20 -11.15 -4.42
N GLU A 96 -18.25 -11.96 -4.36
CA GLU A 96 -19.51 -11.70 -5.07
C GLU A 96 -20.18 -10.42 -4.59
N GLY A 97 -20.24 -10.18 -3.27
CA GLY A 97 -20.81 -8.96 -2.72
C GLY A 97 -19.99 -7.71 -3.08
N LEU A 98 -18.66 -7.81 -3.12
CA LEU A 98 -17.79 -6.73 -3.59
C LEU A 98 -18.03 -6.40 -5.07
N GLN A 99 -18.15 -7.42 -5.92
CA GLN A 99 -18.49 -7.23 -7.34
C GLN A 99 -19.89 -6.62 -7.53
N LYS A 100 -20.86 -7.04 -6.73
CA LYS A 100 -22.22 -6.46 -6.67
C LYS A 100 -22.16 -4.98 -6.26
N ALA A 101 -21.33 -4.64 -5.29
CA ALA A 101 -21.13 -3.26 -4.85
C ALA A 101 -20.55 -2.38 -5.97
N ALA A 102 -19.45 -2.83 -6.59
CA ALA A 102 -18.84 -2.14 -7.72
C ALA A 102 -19.84 -1.97 -8.88
N LYS A 103 -20.65 -3.00 -9.18
CA LYS A 103 -21.64 -2.96 -10.26
C LYS A 103 -22.71 -1.88 -10.06
N PHE A 104 -23.16 -1.62 -8.84
CA PHE A 104 -24.11 -0.53 -8.60
C PHE A 104 -23.45 0.85 -8.52
N GLY A 105 -22.12 0.90 -8.58
CA GLY A 105 -21.33 2.14 -8.59
C GLY A 105 -20.84 2.57 -7.21
N ALA A 106 -20.73 1.65 -6.24
CA ALA A 106 -19.97 1.93 -5.03
C ALA A 106 -18.51 2.23 -5.39
N THR A 107 -17.93 3.20 -4.69
CA THR A 107 -16.50 3.52 -4.70
C THR A 107 -15.77 2.76 -3.59
N GLY A 108 -16.47 2.40 -2.52
CA GLY A 108 -15.86 1.67 -1.42
C GLY A 108 -16.85 1.00 -0.47
N ILE A 109 -16.29 0.30 0.51
CA ILE A 109 -17.01 -0.35 1.60
C ILE A 109 -16.58 0.26 2.93
N GLY A 110 -17.52 0.58 3.81
CA GLY A 110 -17.25 1.09 5.15
C GLY A 110 -17.74 0.08 6.19
N PRO A 111 -16.94 -0.93 6.56
CA PRO A 111 -17.38 -1.94 7.51
C PRO A 111 -17.13 -1.53 8.96
N HIS A 112 -17.85 -2.14 9.89
CA HIS A 112 -17.41 -2.16 11.28
C HIS A 112 -15.99 -2.76 11.35
N PHE A 113 -15.08 -2.15 12.10
CA PHE A 113 -13.65 -2.50 12.10
C PHE A 113 -13.41 -3.99 12.42
N SER A 114 -14.26 -4.60 13.26
CA SER A 114 -14.11 -6.00 13.66
C SER A 114 -14.33 -7.01 12.52
N LEU A 115 -14.85 -6.57 11.37
CA LEU A 115 -15.07 -7.42 10.18
C LEU A 115 -13.87 -7.45 9.24
N VAL A 116 -12.87 -6.60 9.48
CA VAL A 116 -11.79 -6.32 8.52
C VAL A 116 -10.63 -7.26 8.76
N THR A 117 -10.21 -7.95 7.71
CA THR A 117 -8.97 -8.74 7.67
C THR A 117 -8.12 -8.29 6.48
N LYS A 118 -6.82 -8.55 6.53
CA LYS A 118 -5.90 -8.26 5.41
C LYS A 118 -6.38 -8.90 4.10
N GLU A 119 -6.76 -10.17 4.15
CA GLU A 119 -7.26 -10.92 2.98
C GLU A 119 -8.52 -10.29 2.39
N TRP A 120 -9.39 -9.73 3.23
CA TRP A 120 -10.57 -9.02 2.76
C TRP A 120 -10.22 -7.67 2.14
N VAL A 121 -9.30 -6.91 2.74
CA VAL A 121 -8.79 -5.64 2.15
C VAL A 121 -8.19 -5.89 0.76
N GLU A 122 -7.40 -6.94 0.60
CA GLU A 122 -6.83 -7.32 -0.69
C GLU A 122 -7.92 -7.62 -1.74
N LYS A 123 -9.01 -8.28 -1.35
CA LYS A 123 -10.17 -8.51 -2.24
C LYS A 123 -10.89 -7.21 -2.60
N VAL A 124 -11.03 -6.29 -1.65
CA VAL A 124 -11.62 -4.95 -1.89
C VAL A 124 -10.81 -4.22 -2.96
N HIS A 125 -9.49 -4.14 -2.80
CA HIS A 125 -8.60 -3.46 -3.74
C HIS A 125 -8.57 -4.16 -5.11
N ALA A 126 -8.60 -5.50 -5.15
CA ALA A 126 -8.67 -6.26 -6.40
C ALA A 126 -9.96 -5.99 -7.22
N ASN A 127 -10.99 -5.42 -6.59
CA ASN A 127 -12.23 -5.01 -7.25
C ASN A 127 -12.32 -3.48 -7.47
N ASN A 128 -11.21 -2.76 -7.37
CA ASN A 128 -11.13 -1.29 -7.51
C ASN A 128 -12.05 -0.53 -6.54
N LEU A 129 -12.25 -1.07 -5.35
CA LEU A 129 -12.96 -0.44 -4.26
C LEU A 129 -11.95 0.02 -3.20
N ILE A 130 -12.29 1.06 -2.43
CA ILE A 130 -11.59 1.46 -1.21
C ILE A 130 -12.30 0.91 0.03
N THR A 131 -11.63 0.88 1.18
CA THR A 131 -12.26 0.55 2.46
C THR A 131 -11.97 1.57 3.55
N HIS A 132 -13.03 2.04 4.22
CA HIS A 132 -12.97 2.99 5.33
C HIS A 132 -13.70 2.45 6.57
N PRO A 133 -13.05 1.62 7.40
CA PRO A 133 -13.73 1.00 8.54
C PRO A 133 -14.08 2.00 9.66
N TYR A 134 -15.14 1.68 10.40
CA TYR A 134 -15.65 2.47 11.52
C TYR A 134 -15.86 1.61 12.78
N THR A 135 -15.93 2.13 14.00
CA THR A 135 -15.39 3.42 14.45
C THR A 135 -14.29 3.13 15.46
N PHE A 136 -13.15 3.79 15.29
CA PHE A 136 -11.98 3.65 16.15
C PHE A 136 -12.14 4.58 17.35
N ARG A 137 -12.16 3.99 18.55
CA ARG A 137 -12.47 4.66 19.82
C ARG A 137 -11.39 4.36 20.84
N SER A 138 -10.68 5.40 21.29
CA SER A 138 -9.53 5.28 22.19
C SER A 138 -9.92 5.10 23.66
N GLU A 139 -11.20 5.31 24.01
CA GLU A 139 -11.63 5.27 25.41
C GLU A 139 -11.54 3.84 25.99
N PRO A 140 -11.09 3.67 27.26
CA PRO A 140 -10.85 2.35 27.86
C PRO A 140 -12.03 1.38 27.76
N PHE A 141 -13.26 1.90 27.88
CA PHE A 141 -14.47 1.08 27.75
C PHE A 141 -14.59 0.38 26.38
N PHE A 142 -14.22 1.05 25.29
CA PHE A 142 -14.25 0.49 23.95
C PHE A 142 -13.01 -0.37 23.69
N MET A 143 -11.83 0.09 24.10
CA MET A 143 -10.58 -0.65 23.93
C MET A 143 -10.62 -2.03 24.61
N ASN A 144 -11.23 -2.15 25.78
CA ASN A 144 -11.40 -3.43 26.51
C ASN A 144 -12.27 -4.45 25.75
N LYS A 145 -12.95 -4.06 24.68
CA LYS A 145 -13.75 -4.94 23.81
C LYS A 145 -13.01 -5.35 22.54
N THR A 146 -11.75 -4.93 22.40
CA THR A 146 -10.89 -5.24 21.26
C THR A 146 -9.74 -6.14 21.71
N PRO A 147 -9.09 -6.87 20.79
CA PRO A 147 -7.92 -7.68 21.13
C PRO A 147 -6.63 -6.85 21.26
N PHE A 148 -6.67 -5.54 21.03
CA PHE A 148 -5.49 -4.68 21.00
C PHE A 148 -5.11 -4.19 22.40
N SER A 149 -3.82 -4.19 22.70
CA SER A 149 -3.29 -3.70 23.98
C SER A 149 -3.32 -2.17 24.10
N SER A 150 -3.38 -1.46 22.97
CA SER A 150 -3.46 0.00 22.93
C SER A 150 -4.15 0.51 21.67
N PHE A 151 -4.66 1.75 21.73
CA PHE A 151 -5.23 2.41 20.55
C PHE A 151 -4.21 2.60 19.43
N LYS A 152 -2.95 2.87 19.78
CA LYS A 152 -1.83 2.95 18.83
C LYS A 152 -1.63 1.63 18.09
N GLU A 153 -1.62 0.51 18.80
CA GLU A 153 -1.53 -0.82 18.18
C GLU A 153 -2.70 -1.08 17.23
N MET A 154 -3.93 -0.77 17.66
CA MET A 154 -5.13 -0.90 16.83
C MET A 154 -5.00 -0.11 15.52
N VAL A 155 -4.75 1.21 15.61
CA VAL A 155 -4.64 2.06 14.42
C VAL A 155 -3.49 1.62 13.51
N THR A 156 -2.32 1.31 14.08
CA THR A 156 -1.15 0.86 13.31
C THR A 156 -1.43 -0.45 12.58
N THR A 157 -2.09 -1.40 13.25
CA THR A 157 -2.49 -2.67 12.62
C THR A 157 -3.37 -2.43 11.39
N PHE A 158 -4.34 -1.52 11.50
CA PHE A 158 -5.23 -1.23 10.38
C PHE A 158 -4.54 -0.50 9.21
N ILE A 159 -3.56 0.36 9.51
CA ILE A 159 -2.69 0.93 8.49
C ILE A 159 -1.90 -0.18 7.77
N GLU A 160 -1.35 -1.14 8.53
CA GLU A 160 -0.51 -2.23 7.99
C GLU A 160 -1.28 -3.27 7.18
N ILE A 161 -2.54 -3.56 7.52
CA ILE A 161 -3.39 -4.41 6.68
C ILE A 161 -3.86 -3.69 5.40
N GLY A 162 -3.61 -2.37 5.29
CA GLY A 162 -3.79 -1.61 4.07
C GLY A 162 -5.15 -0.93 3.90
N VAL A 163 -5.85 -0.57 4.97
CA VAL A 163 -7.10 0.21 4.80
C VAL A 163 -6.80 1.62 4.26
N ASP A 164 -7.70 2.15 3.42
CA ASP A 164 -7.51 3.44 2.74
C ASP A 164 -7.75 4.65 3.65
N GLY A 165 -8.43 4.41 4.78
CA GLY A 165 -8.79 5.40 5.78
C GLY A 165 -9.59 4.76 6.92
N ILE A 166 -9.81 5.50 7.99
CA ILE A 166 -10.62 5.05 9.14
C ILE A 166 -11.53 6.17 9.63
N PHE A 167 -12.68 5.81 10.19
CA PHE A 167 -13.48 6.71 11.01
C PHE A 167 -13.07 6.58 12.47
N THR A 168 -12.77 7.70 13.11
CA THR A 168 -12.31 7.74 14.50
C THR A 168 -12.95 8.87 15.29
N GLU A 169 -13.17 8.64 16.58
CA GLU A 169 -13.61 9.65 17.53
C GLU A 169 -12.43 10.44 18.15
N ASP A 170 -11.18 9.96 18.01
CA ASP A 170 -9.99 10.61 18.56
C ASP A 170 -9.06 11.12 17.45
N LEU A 171 -9.46 12.24 16.86
CA LEU A 171 -8.76 12.85 15.72
C LEU A 171 -7.31 13.25 16.04
N VAL A 172 -7.04 13.68 17.28
CA VAL A 172 -5.70 14.14 17.68
C VAL A 172 -4.77 12.93 17.77
N GLN A 173 -5.14 11.92 18.54
CA GLN A 173 -4.31 10.75 18.73
C GLN A 173 -4.12 9.97 17.43
N THR A 174 -5.16 9.81 16.61
CA THR A 174 -5.03 9.16 15.29
C THR A 174 -4.06 9.91 14.38
N ARG A 175 -4.08 11.25 14.36
CA ARG A 175 -3.13 12.04 13.55
C ARG A 175 -1.70 11.92 14.03
N GLU A 176 -1.48 11.88 15.35
CA GLU A 176 -0.16 11.65 15.94
C GLU A 176 0.39 10.27 15.55
N ILE A 177 -0.42 9.22 15.70
CA ILE A 177 -0.05 7.85 15.30
C ILE A 177 0.29 7.78 13.81
N LEU A 178 -0.54 8.37 12.94
CA LEU A 178 -0.29 8.39 11.50
C LEU A 178 1.01 9.13 11.15
N SER A 179 1.25 10.28 11.77
CA SER A 179 2.45 11.08 11.55
C SER A 179 3.70 10.31 12.01
N GLU A 180 3.63 9.65 13.16
CA GLU A 180 4.72 8.82 13.67
C GLU A 180 5.01 7.63 12.75
N TYR A 181 3.97 6.93 12.29
CA TYR A 181 4.11 5.80 11.36
C TYR A 181 4.80 6.22 10.06
N GLN A 182 4.36 7.33 9.44
CA GLN A 182 4.93 7.87 8.21
C GLN A 182 6.40 8.28 8.40
N ASN A 183 6.72 8.97 9.50
CA ASN A 183 8.08 9.40 9.80
C ASN A 183 9.03 8.22 10.02
N ASN A 184 8.57 7.17 10.71
CA ASN A 184 9.34 5.95 10.91
C ASN A 184 9.59 5.23 9.58
N GLY A 185 8.59 5.16 8.69
CA GLY A 185 8.74 4.61 7.34
C GLY A 185 9.82 5.34 6.54
N ILE A 186 9.78 6.68 6.51
CA ILE A 186 10.78 7.51 5.82
C ILE A 186 12.19 7.29 6.39
N ARG A 187 12.32 7.28 7.73
CA ARG A 187 13.60 7.04 8.39
C ARG A 187 14.18 5.67 8.01
N ASN A 188 13.34 4.64 7.98
CA ASN A 188 13.77 3.29 7.63
C ASN A 188 14.28 3.20 6.18
N VAL A 189 13.60 3.86 5.23
CA VAL A 189 14.05 3.93 3.83
C VAL A 189 15.38 4.67 3.72
N ILE A 190 15.54 5.81 4.39
CA ILE A 190 16.81 6.56 4.40
C ILE A 190 17.94 5.71 4.99
N MET A 191 17.70 5.00 6.10
CA MET A 191 18.70 4.10 6.67
C MET A 191 19.08 2.97 5.71
N ALA A 192 18.10 2.33 5.06
CA ALA A 192 18.36 1.27 4.09
C ALA A 192 19.21 1.78 2.92
N LEU A 193 18.88 2.94 2.35
CA LEU A 193 19.66 3.57 1.29
C LEU A 193 21.07 3.94 1.75
N THR A 194 21.23 4.41 2.98
CA THR A 194 22.53 4.75 3.57
C THR A 194 23.41 3.51 3.70
N ILE A 195 22.85 2.40 4.17
CA ILE A 195 23.56 1.11 4.27
C ILE A 195 24.00 0.63 2.88
N VAL A 196 23.10 0.68 1.88
CA VAL A 196 23.42 0.30 0.49
C VAL A 196 24.56 1.17 -0.06
N ALA A 197 24.52 2.49 0.17
CA ALA A 197 25.59 3.40 -0.25
C ALA A 197 26.94 3.06 0.41
N ILE A 198 26.96 2.78 1.72
CA ILE A 198 28.18 2.36 2.44
C ILE A 198 28.75 1.06 1.87
N VAL A 199 27.89 0.08 1.58
CA VAL A 199 28.31 -1.20 0.97
C VAL A 199 28.91 -0.97 -0.42
N ILE A 200 28.27 -0.14 -1.25
CA ILE A 200 28.80 0.21 -2.58
C ILE A 200 30.17 0.89 -2.45
N ILE A 201 30.32 1.87 -1.56
CA ILE A 201 31.58 2.56 -1.31
C ILE A 201 32.65 1.55 -0.89
N ALA A 202 32.35 0.65 0.05
CA ALA A 202 33.29 -0.37 0.50
C ALA A 202 33.75 -1.29 -0.65
N ILE A 203 32.82 -1.75 -1.49
CA ILE A 203 33.12 -2.58 -2.67
C ILE A 203 34.04 -1.83 -3.65
N VAL A 204 33.71 -0.58 -3.99
CA VAL A 204 34.51 0.25 -4.90
C VAL A 204 35.90 0.51 -4.32
N THR A 205 36.00 0.72 -3.00
CA THR A 205 37.28 0.96 -2.32
C THR A 205 38.15 -0.31 -2.35
N VAL A 206 37.58 -1.48 -2.03
CA VAL A 206 38.27 -2.77 -2.10
C VAL A 206 38.73 -3.07 -3.53
N ALA A 207 37.85 -2.89 -4.52
CA ALA A 207 38.20 -3.09 -5.93
C ALA A 207 39.37 -2.18 -6.35
N SER A 208 39.32 -0.90 -5.97
CA SER A 208 40.39 0.06 -6.27
C SER A 208 41.73 -0.33 -5.63
N VAL A 209 41.72 -0.80 -4.38
CA VAL A 209 42.92 -1.28 -3.68
C VAL A 209 43.48 -2.55 -4.34
N VAL A 210 42.62 -3.50 -4.72
CA VAL A 210 43.03 -4.73 -5.42
C VAL A 210 43.67 -4.37 -6.77
N THR A 211 43.05 -3.50 -7.56
CA THR A 211 43.60 -3.02 -8.83
C THR A 211 44.97 -2.38 -8.64
N ALA A 212 45.11 -1.50 -7.63
CA ALA A 212 46.39 -0.85 -7.32
C ALA A 212 47.49 -1.86 -6.91
N CYS A 213 47.14 -2.85 -6.09
CA CYS A 213 48.06 -3.92 -5.68
C CYS A 213 48.52 -4.80 -6.85
N VAL A 214 47.60 -5.17 -7.76
CA VAL A 214 47.94 -5.92 -8.98
C VAL A 214 48.86 -5.11 -9.89
N PHE A 215 48.59 -3.81 -10.06
CA PHE A 215 49.44 -2.93 -10.86
C PHE A 215 50.85 -2.78 -10.28
N LYS A 216 50.96 -2.66 -8.95
CA LYS A 216 52.24 -2.58 -8.24
C LYS A 216 53.05 -3.88 -8.37
N ARG A 217 52.42 -5.05 -8.27
CA ARG A 217 53.08 -6.36 -8.49
C ARG A 217 53.59 -6.53 -9.92
N ARG A 218 52.80 -6.13 -10.93
CA ARG A 218 53.25 -6.13 -12.34
C ARG A 218 54.47 -5.23 -12.55
N LYS A 219 54.49 -4.05 -11.93
CA LYS A 219 55.62 -3.12 -12.03
C LYS A 219 56.89 -3.66 -11.36
N GLN A 220 56.77 -4.36 -10.22
CA GLN A 220 57.89 -5.01 -9.53
C GLN A 220 58.42 -6.24 -10.28
N GLY A 221 57.55 -7.07 -10.86
CA GLY A 221 57.96 -8.23 -11.67
C GLY A 221 58.71 -7.86 -12.95
N ALA A 222 58.34 -6.74 -13.60
CA ALA A 222 59.03 -6.23 -14.78
C ALA A 222 60.44 -5.67 -14.48
N SER A 223 60.72 -5.27 -13.25
CA SER A 223 62.04 -4.75 -12.84
C SER A 223 63.06 -5.83 -12.43
N THR A 224 62.65 -7.10 -12.31
CA THR A 224 63.54 -8.22 -11.93
C THR A 224 64.14 -8.99 -13.10
N GLU A 225 63.77 -8.68 -14.36
CA GLU A 225 64.29 -9.39 -15.55
C GLU A 225 65.58 -8.79 -16.14
N HIS A 226 66.11 -7.71 -15.58
CA HIS A 226 67.41 -7.18 -15.99
C HIS A 226 68.40 -7.28 -14.83
N LEU A 227 69.21 -8.35 -14.83
CA LEU A 227 70.66 -8.32 -14.52
C LEU A 227 71.19 -9.74 -14.23
N THR A 228 71.65 -10.44 -15.27
CA THR A 228 72.92 -11.18 -15.21
C THR A 228 73.69 -11.03 -16.53
N LYS A 229 74.96 -10.62 -16.36
CA LYS A 229 76.10 -10.52 -17.31
C LYS A 229 76.28 -11.79 -18.17
N GLY A 230 76.98 -11.84 -19.29
CA GLY A 230 77.96 -10.94 -19.90
C GLY A 230 78.68 -11.60 -21.09
N SER A 231 79.42 -10.77 -21.82
CA SER A 231 80.37 -10.97 -22.93
C SER A 231 80.63 -12.35 -23.58
N ASN A 232 80.58 -12.31 -24.93
CA ASN A 232 81.44 -12.99 -25.91
C ASN A 232 81.46 -14.52 -25.99
N GLY A 233 81.02 -15.06 -27.14
CA GLY A 233 81.41 -16.39 -27.61
C GLY A 233 80.56 -16.89 -28.78
N LYS A 234 81.22 -17.30 -29.86
CA LYS A 234 80.69 -17.72 -31.16
C LYS A 234 79.95 -19.09 -31.17
N PHE A 235 79.07 -19.22 -32.18
CA PHE A 235 78.85 -20.35 -33.12
C PHE A 235 77.96 -21.58 -32.81
N TYR A 236 76.95 -21.76 -33.69
CA TYR A 236 76.40 -22.95 -34.41
C TYR A 236 75.96 -24.26 -33.72
N GLY A 237 74.85 -24.81 -34.25
CA GLY A 237 74.52 -26.25 -34.37
C GLY A 237 73.55 -26.77 -33.31
N VAL A 238 72.29 -27.14 -33.60
CA VAL A 238 71.75 -28.29 -34.38
C VAL A 238 71.47 -29.51 -33.47
N ASP A 239 70.28 -30.10 -33.71
CA ASP A 239 69.67 -31.35 -33.21
C ASP A 239 69.22 -31.38 -31.73
N GLY A 240 68.07 -31.91 -31.34
CA GLY A 240 67.16 -32.86 -31.99
C GLY A 240 66.72 -33.88 -30.93
N ASP A 241 65.40 -34.10 -30.86
CA ASP A 241 64.73 -35.32 -30.37
C ASP A 241 64.45 -35.56 -28.87
N GLY A 242 63.25 -36.13 -28.63
CA GLY A 242 62.76 -36.72 -27.38
C GLY A 242 61.45 -36.10 -26.88
N GLU A 243 60.30 -36.29 -27.53
CA GLU A 243 59.39 -37.47 -27.40
C GLU A 243 58.68 -37.52 -26.03
N SER A 244 57.40 -37.10 -26.01
CA SER A 244 56.18 -37.85 -25.64
C SER A 244 55.69 -37.43 -24.24
N ASP A 245 54.41 -37.27 -23.93
CA ASP A 245 53.29 -38.15 -24.25
C ASP A 245 51.94 -37.42 -24.24
N GLN A 246 51.02 -37.98 -25.01
CA GLN A 246 49.66 -37.50 -25.25
C GLN A 246 48.64 -37.87 -24.16
N ALA A 247 47.54 -37.10 -24.17
CA ALA A 247 46.17 -37.53 -23.86
C ALA A 247 45.86 -37.83 -22.36
N ARG A 248 44.64 -37.65 -21.84
CA ARG A 248 43.33 -37.82 -22.46
C ARG A 248 42.24 -37.17 -21.59
N LEU A 249 41.24 -36.60 -22.25
CA LEU A 249 39.88 -36.38 -21.74
C LEU A 249 39.26 -37.70 -21.25
N VAL A 250 38.52 -37.68 -20.13
CA VAL A 250 37.30 -38.49 -19.96
C VAL A 250 36.25 -37.70 -19.20
N SER A 251 35.03 -37.83 -19.72
CA SER A 251 33.76 -37.27 -19.30
C SER A 251 32.92 -38.33 -18.58
N ASN A 252 31.94 -37.84 -17.80
CA ASN A 252 30.59 -38.38 -17.55
C ASN A 252 30.26 -39.22 -16.30
N LYS A 253 29.19 -38.70 -15.66
CA LYS A 253 28.00 -39.37 -15.07
C LYS A 253 28.19 -40.32 -13.89
N GLN A 254 27.62 -39.94 -12.75
CA GLN A 254 26.25 -40.30 -12.34
C GLN A 254 25.71 -39.30 -11.33
#